data_AF-A0A7J7DAD0-F1
#
_entry.id   AF-A0A7J7DAD0-F1
#
_cell.length_a   1.000
_cell.length_b   1.000
_cell.length_c   1.000
_cell.angle_alpha   90.00
_cell.angle_beta   90.00
_cell.angle_gamma   90.00
#
_symmetry.space_group_name_H-M   'P 1'
#
loop_
_entity.id
_entity.type
_entity.pdbx_description
1 polymer ?
#
loop_
_entity_poly.entity_id
_entity_poly.type
_entity_poly.pdbx_seq_one_letter_code
_entity_poly.pdbx_strand_id
1 'polypeptide(L)'
;MEGTVRSGKEVQGKAEWTVTVTNNCICAQSRIILYCGGFQSVEHVNPAILNKQGDNCILVHGTSLPASASVTFSYAWDSPAILLPKSSVIAGC
;
A
#
# COMPACT_ATOMS: atom_id res chain seq x y z
N MET A 1 7.11 7.28 -3.50
CA MET A 1 6.84 8.03 -2.26
C MET A 1 5.55 7.48 -1.69
N GLU A 2 5.47 7.29 -0.37
CA GLU A 2 4.24 6.79 0.28
C GLU A 2 3.68 7.90 1.15
N GLY A 3 2.41 8.23 0.95
CA GLY A 3 1.69 9.23 1.74
C GLY A 3 0.49 8.58 2.40
N THR A 4 0.41 8.66 3.74
CA THR A 4 -0.74 8.20 4.51
C THR A 4 -1.53 9.42 5.00
N VAL A 5 -2.78 9.55 4.59
CA VAL A 5 -3.67 10.67 4.96
C VAL A 5 -4.90 10.11 5.67
N ARG A 6 -5.32 10.75 6.76
CA ARG A 6 -6.58 10.37 7.44
C ARG A 6 -7.75 10.78 6.54
N SER A 7 -8.59 9.81 6.17
CA SER A 7 -9.78 10.03 5.31
C SER A 7 -10.86 10.84 6.03
N GLY A 8 -10.83 10.87 7.37
CA GLY A 8 -11.84 11.52 8.23
C GLY A 8 -13.08 10.65 8.47
N LYS A 9 -13.18 9.53 7.75
CA LYS A 9 -14.18 8.49 7.94
C LYS A 9 -13.75 7.53 9.06
N GLU A 10 -14.72 6.92 9.72
CA GLU A 10 -14.50 5.89 10.73
C GLU A 10 -15.20 4.60 10.30
N VAL A 11 -14.49 3.49 10.38
CA VAL A 11 -14.99 2.15 10.03
C VAL A 11 -14.88 1.29 11.28
N GLN A 12 -16.02 0.73 11.72
CA GLN A 12 -16.10 -0.09 12.94
C GLN A 12 -15.49 0.59 14.18
N GLY A 13 -15.63 1.92 14.29
CA GLY A 13 -15.09 2.70 15.41
C GLY A 13 -13.59 2.98 15.35
N LYS A 14 -12.91 2.64 14.24
CA LYS A 14 -11.50 3.01 14.00
C LYS A 14 -11.40 4.03 12.88
N ALA A 15 -10.40 4.90 12.96
CA ALA A 15 -10.13 5.90 11.92
C ALA A 15 -9.72 5.24 10.59
N GLU A 16 -10.30 5.70 9.49
CA GLU A 16 -9.93 5.32 8.13
C GLU A 16 -8.75 6.16 7.64
N TRP A 17 -7.75 5.49 7.09
CA TRP A 17 -6.51 6.02 6.56
C TRP A 17 -6.38 5.64 5.10
N THR A 18 -6.05 6.61 4.26
CA THR A 18 -5.81 6.44 2.83
C THR A 18 -4.32 6.44 2.57
N VAL A 19 -3.80 5.35 2.03
CA VAL A 19 -2.41 5.22 1.60
C VAL A 19 -2.36 5.43 0.10
N THR A 20 -1.48 6.33 -0.34
CA THR A 20 -1.15 6.49 -1.75
C THR A 20 0.31 6.13 -1.96
N VAL A 21 0.53 5.16 -2.84
CA VAL A 21 1.85 4.67 -3.23
C VAL A 21 2.11 5.05 -4.67
N THR A 22 3.06 5.96 -4.88
CA THR A 22 3.39 6.46 -6.21
C THR A 22 4.72 5.92 -6.69
N ASN A 23 4.72 5.32 -7.90
CA ASN A 23 5.92 4.96 -8.63
C ASN A 23 6.58 6.21 -9.21
N ASN A 24 7.59 6.75 -8.52
CA ASN A 24 8.38 7.87 -9.01
C ASN A 24 9.48 7.46 -10.01
N CYS A 25 9.56 6.17 -10.36
CA CYS A 25 10.49 5.72 -11.39
C CYS A 25 9.94 6.08 -12.77
N ILE A 26 10.84 6.42 -13.70
CA ILE A 26 10.53 6.61 -15.12
C ILE A 26 10.13 5.33 -15.83
N CYS A 27 10.29 4.18 -15.16
CA CYS A 27 10.02 2.86 -15.70
C CYS A 27 8.90 2.17 -14.93
N ALA A 28 8.28 1.18 -15.57
CA ALA A 28 7.27 0.39 -14.91
C ALA A 28 7.91 -0.50 -13.83
N GLN A 29 7.35 -0.51 -12.62
CA GLN A 29 7.83 -1.31 -11.50
C GLN A 29 6.82 -2.39 -11.14
N SER A 30 7.24 -3.64 -11.18
CA SER A 30 6.48 -4.80 -10.72
C SER A 30 6.99 -5.30 -9.37
N ARG A 31 6.24 -6.24 -8.77
CA ARG A 31 6.62 -6.90 -7.50
C ARG A 31 7.02 -5.89 -6.41
N ILE A 32 6.20 -4.85 -6.25
CA ILE A 32 6.43 -3.83 -5.21
C ILE A 32 6.06 -4.45 -3.87
N ILE A 33 7.08 -4.63 -3.03
CA ILE A 33 6.99 -5.19 -1.68
C ILE A 33 7.20 -4.04 -0.70
N LEU A 34 6.22 -3.86 0.17
CA LEU A 34 6.29 -3.00 1.33
C LEU A 34 6.54 -3.82 2.58
N TYR A 35 7.27 -3.27 3.53
CA TYR A 35 7.25 -3.75 4.90
C TYR A 35 5.98 -3.26 5.58
N CYS A 36 5.24 -4.18 6.18
CA CYS A 36 3.98 -3.92 6.88
C CYS A 36 3.92 -4.74 8.19
N GLY A 37 5.07 -4.96 8.84
CA GLY A 37 5.15 -5.63 10.13
C GLY A 37 4.30 -4.88 11.17
N GLY A 38 3.36 -5.59 11.79
CA GLY A 38 2.39 -4.98 12.71
C GLY A 38 1.23 -4.23 12.05
N PHE A 39 1.13 -4.19 10.71
CA PHE A 39 -0.05 -3.65 10.02
C PHE A 39 -1.28 -4.50 10.33
N GLN A 40 -2.32 -3.86 10.83
CA GLN A 40 -3.63 -4.47 11.03
C GLN A 40 -4.69 -3.49 10.55
N SER A 41 -5.79 -4.04 10.03
CA SER A 41 -6.96 -3.25 9.68
C SER A 41 -8.21 -3.99 10.14
N VAL A 42 -9.19 -3.24 10.65
CA VAL A 42 -10.53 -3.78 10.91
C VAL A 42 -11.41 -3.77 9.67
N GLU A 43 -11.06 -2.91 8.69
CA GLU A 43 -11.72 -2.90 7.40
C GLU A 43 -11.10 -3.98 6.50
N HIS A 44 -11.94 -4.58 5.67
CA HIS A 44 -11.49 -5.56 4.71
C HIS A 44 -10.77 -4.85 3.55
N VAL A 45 -9.46 -4.70 3.67
CA VAL A 45 -8.62 -4.16 2.59
C VAL A 45 -8.67 -5.13 1.42
N ASN A 46 -8.91 -4.63 0.22
CA ASN A 46 -9.01 -5.47 -0.96
C ASN A 46 -7.67 -6.21 -1.18
N PRO A 47 -7.66 -7.57 -1.11
CA PRO A 47 -6.43 -8.34 -1.27
C PRO A 47 -5.78 -8.13 -2.63
N ALA A 48 -6.58 -7.80 -3.66
CA ALA A 48 -6.08 -7.47 -4.99
C ALA A 48 -5.20 -6.22 -5.00
N ILE A 49 -5.35 -5.31 -4.02
CA ILE A 49 -4.56 -4.08 -3.90
C ILE A 49 -3.41 -4.27 -2.90
N LEU A 50 -3.69 -4.82 -1.72
CA LEU A 50 -2.67 -5.05 -0.69
C LEU A 50 -2.79 -6.48 -0.17
N ASN A 51 -1.79 -7.29 -0.46
CA ASN A 51 -1.74 -8.67 -0.02
C ASN A 51 -0.66 -8.84 1.05
N LYS A 52 -1.07 -9.07 2.30
CA LYS A 52 -0.16 -9.26 3.43
C LYS A 52 0.38 -10.69 3.46
N GLN A 53 1.69 -10.84 3.33
CA GLN A 53 2.46 -12.06 3.51
C GLN A 53 3.40 -11.94 4.71
N GLY A 54 2.89 -12.29 5.90
CA GLY A 54 3.63 -12.16 7.16
C GLY A 54 3.89 -10.69 7.48
N ASP A 55 5.17 -10.30 7.53
CA ASP A 55 5.62 -8.93 7.78
C ASP A 55 5.77 -8.07 6.52
N ASN A 56 5.58 -8.67 5.33
CA ASN A 56 5.69 -7.98 4.06
C ASN A 56 4.31 -7.89 3.40
N CYS A 57 4.03 -6.80 2.71
CA CYS A 57 2.82 -6.59 1.94
C CYS A 57 3.19 -6.41 0.48
N ILE A 58 2.51 -7.13 -0.40
CA ILE A 58 2.66 -7.02 -1.84
C ILE A 58 1.55 -6.12 -2.37
N LEU A 59 1.94 -5.06 -3.08
CA LEU A 59 1.00 -4.17 -3.75
C LEU A 59 0.56 -4.74 -5.08
N VAL A 60 -0.73 -4.58 -5.38
CA VAL A 60 -1.38 -4.95 -6.65
C VAL A 60 -1.03 -6.37 -7.09
N HIS A 61 -0.91 -7.33 -6.16
CA HIS A 61 -0.42 -8.69 -6.43
C HIS A 61 0.93 -8.77 -7.17
N GLY A 62 1.77 -7.74 -7.05
CA GLY A 62 3.05 -7.63 -7.76
C GLY A 62 2.90 -7.25 -9.23
N THR A 63 1.74 -6.74 -9.64
CA THR A 63 1.48 -6.22 -10.99
C THR A 63 2.43 -5.08 -11.32
N SER A 64 2.71 -4.91 -12.61
CA SER A 64 3.51 -3.80 -13.10
C SER A 64 2.77 -2.48 -12.92
N LEU A 65 3.34 -1.60 -12.10
CA LEU A 65 2.88 -0.23 -11.89
C LEU A 65 3.62 0.67 -12.88
N PRO A 66 2.93 1.32 -13.83
CA PRO A 66 3.57 2.18 -14.82
C PRO A 66 4.38 3.32 -14.19
N ALA A 67 5.24 3.95 -14.99
CA ALA A 67 5.93 5.16 -14.59
C ALA A 67 4.93 6.24 -14.17
N SER A 68 5.19 6.92 -13.06
CA SER A 68 4.32 7.97 -12.49
C SER A 68 2.92 7.50 -12.07
N ALA A 69 2.60 6.21 -12.15
CA ALA A 69 1.33 5.69 -11.68
C ALA A 69 1.30 5.59 -10.16
N SER A 70 0.12 5.78 -9.59
CA SER A 70 -0.13 5.65 -8.15
C SER A 70 -1.22 4.64 -7.85
N VAL A 71 -1.07 3.96 -6.73
CA VAL A 71 -2.05 3.03 -6.17
C VAL A 71 -2.55 3.63 -4.87
N THR A 72 -3.85 3.74 -4.73
CA THR A 72 -4.47 4.23 -3.51
C THR A 72 -5.35 3.15 -2.90
N PHE A 73 -5.23 2.96 -1.59
CA PHE A 73 -6.12 2.09 -0.83
C PHE A 73 -6.41 2.66 0.54
N SER A 74 -7.57 2.31 1.07
CA SER A 74 -8.00 2.71 2.41
C SER A 74 -7.88 1.54 3.38
N TYR A 75 -7.54 1.83 4.63
CA TYR A 75 -7.55 0.88 5.73
C TYR A 75 -8.02 1.57 7.01
N ALA A 76 -8.75 0.86 7.85
CA ALA A 76 -9.20 1.37 9.13
C ALA A 76 -8.36 0.83 10.29
N TRP A 77 -7.71 1.72 11.04
CA TRP A 77 -6.90 1.38 12.22
C TRP A 77 -6.79 2.55 13.20
N ASP A 78 -6.52 2.26 14.47
CA ASP A 78 -6.37 3.31 15.51
C ASP A 78 -5.13 4.18 15.27
N SER A 79 -4.02 3.56 14.88
CA SER A 79 -2.76 4.24 14.60
C SER A 79 -2.43 4.21 13.09
N PRO A 80 -1.75 5.22 12.55
CA PRO A 80 -1.20 5.12 11.21
C PRO A 80 -0.20 3.96 11.17
N ALA A 81 -0.37 3.06 10.22
CA ALA A 81 0.55 1.95 10.04
C ALA A 81 1.82 2.42 9.32
N ILE A 82 2.95 1.89 9.75
CA ILE A 82 4.25 2.16 9.13
C ILE A 82 4.37 1.20 7.93
N LEU A 83 4.11 1.75 6.75
CA LEU A 83 4.38 1.09 5.48
C LEU A 83 5.68 1.68 4.92
N LEU A 84 6.64 0.81 4.66
CA LEU A 84 7.94 1.23 4.13
C LEU A 84 8.24 0.45 2.85
N PRO A 85 8.69 1.12 1.78
CA PRO A 85 9.12 0.42 0.58
C PRO A 85 10.31 -0.48 0.90
N LYS A 86 10.16 -1.80 0.70
CA LYS A 86 11.20 -2.79 0.96
C LYS A 86 11.98 -3.10 -0.31
N SER A 87 11.28 -3.40 -1.40
CA SER A 87 11.89 -3.71 -2.69
C SER A 87 10.88 -3.58 -3.83
N SER A 88 11.36 -3.27 -5.03
CA SER A 88 10.57 -3.35 -6.26
C SER A 88 11.46 -3.85 -7.41
N VAL A 89 10.84 -4.37 -8.46
CA VAL A 89 11.52 -4.89 -9.65
C VAL A 89 11.15 -4.03 -10.84
N ILE A 90 12.13 -3.51 -11.57
CA ILE A 90 11.86 -2.80 -12.83
C ILE A 90 11.38 -3.82 -13.86
N ALA A 91 10.13 -3.69 -14.29
CA ALA A 91 9.48 -4.60 -15.24
C ALA A 91 9.77 -4.23 -16.70
N GLY A 92 10.05 -2.95 -16.96
CA GLY A 92 10.38 -2.47 -18.29
C GLY A 92 10.62 -0.96 -18.32
N CYS A 93 11.71 -0.59 -18.99
CA CYS A 93 12.00 0.69 -19.60
C CYS A 93 12.21 0.39 -21.10
#